data_AF-A0A1G6K8Z7-F1
#
_entry.id   AF-A0A1G6K8Z7-F1
#
_cell.length_a   1.000
_cell.length_b   1.000
_cell.length_c   1.000
_cell.angle_alpha   90.00
_cell.angle_beta   90.00
_cell.angle_gamma   90.00
#
_symmetry.space_group_name_H-M   'P 1'
#
loop_
_entity.id
_entity.type
_entity.pdbx_description
1 polymer ?
#
loop_
_entity_poly.entity_id
_entity_poly.type
_entity_poly.pdbx_seq_one_letter_code
_entity_poly.pdbx_strand_id
1 'polypeptide(L)'
;MKLQKYTLQHLLCITGMLFCLACTEEKPKEVAIAPVKASKNPFPFYKDIEVKPGLNFEIISWGKGVDSIGGYQILMSDSIRNNYRSAAVDRKGIITDAWNMDLDNDGNPELYIQLLSKKNVSDLNVFEYAGGDFNKISFPSLNDKQKKGYTGNDKFFIKNGDLFRSFPVKDTADSTKTVTKTLQYRLSGNSFSASEVKPAEEDTKAKK
;
A
#
# COMPACT_ATOMS: atom_id res chain seq x y z
N MET A 1 -89.12 5.37 -7.73
CA MET A 1 -87.92 5.96 -8.39
C MET A 1 -87.29 7.17 -7.68
N LYS A 2 -87.80 7.69 -6.55
CA LYS A 2 -87.18 8.85 -5.87
C LYS A 2 -86.15 8.49 -4.80
N LEU A 3 -86.29 7.36 -4.09
CA LEU A 3 -85.38 6.97 -2.99
C LEU A 3 -83.94 6.67 -3.46
N GLN A 4 -83.80 6.12 -4.67
CA GLN A 4 -82.51 5.72 -5.26
C GLN A 4 -81.64 6.90 -5.72
N LYS A 5 -82.25 8.07 -5.97
CA LYS A 5 -81.53 9.30 -6.35
C LYS A 5 -80.88 9.98 -5.15
N TYR A 6 -81.55 9.97 -3.98
CA TYR A 6 -81.00 10.53 -2.75
C TYR A 6 -79.82 9.70 -2.24
N THR A 7 -79.89 8.36 -2.31
CA THR A 7 -78.77 7.48 -1.94
C THR A 7 -77.53 7.70 -2.81
N LEU A 8 -77.69 7.96 -4.11
CA LEU A 8 -76.59 8.26 -5.02
C LEU A 8 -76.00 9.68 -4.81
N GLN A 9 -76.83 10.63 -4.38
CA GLN A 9 -76.39 11.98 -4.02
C GLN A 9 -75.62 11.99 -2.69
N HIS A 10 -76.03 11.19 -1.70
CA HIS A 10 -75.33 11.07 -0.41
C HIS A 10 -73.99 10.33 -0.53
N LEU A 11 -73.98 9.10 -1.08
CA LEU A 11 -73.20 8.81 -2.29
C LEU A 11 -71.96 9.66 -2.60
N LEU A 12 -72.15 10.49 -3.63
CA LEU A 12 -71.20 11.44 -4.18
C LEU A 12 -70.75 12.53 -3.18
N CYS A 13 -71.62 12.98 -2.27
CA CYS A 13 -71.24 13.98 -1.26
C CYS A 13 -70.22 13.42 -0.25
N ILE A 14 -70.40 12.17 0.21
CA ILE A 14 -69.48 11.53 1.17
C ILE A 14 -68.14 11.25 0.50
N THR A 15 -68.14 10.77 -0.75
CA THR A 15 -66.91 10.55 -1.51
C THR A 15 -66.15 11.87 -1.79
N GLY A 16 -66.87 12.95 -2.09
CA GLY A 16 -66.26 14.28 -2.27
C GLY A 16 -65.65 14.84 -0.98
N MET A 17 -66.27 14.59 0.17
CA MET A 17 -65.76 15.05 1.47
C MET A 17 -64.51 14.26 1.91
N LEU A 18 -64.40 12.98 1.53
CA LEU A 18 -63.21 12.15 1.76
C LEU A 18 -61.99 12.60 0.93
N PHE A 19 -62.19 13.18 -0.26
CA PHE A 19 -61.10 13.74 -1.07
C PHE A 19 -60.54 15.06 -0.52
N CYS A 20 -61.31 15.82 0.27
CA CYS A 20 -60.86 17.09 0.86
C CYS A 20 -59.95 16.92 2.10
N LEU A 21 -59.84 15.72 2.66
CA LEU A 21 -58.98 15.43 3.83
C LEU A 21 -57.63 14.79 3.44
N ALA A 22 -57.39 14.52 2.16
CA ALA A 22 -56.17 13.84 1.69
C ALA A 22 -54.95 14.75 1.50
N CYS A 23 -55.07 16.06 1.71
CA CYS A 23 -53.97 17.01 1.55
C CYS A 23 -53.57 17.64 2.89
N THR A 24 -52.95 16.84 3.75
CA THR A 24 -52.02 17.37 4.77
C THR A 24 -50.78 16.50 4.75
N GLU A 25 -49.93 16.69 3.75
CA GLU A 25 -48.54 16.22 3.80
C GLU A 25 -47.81 17.07 4.84
N GLU A 26 -47.60 16.52 6.04
CA GLU A 26 -46.51 17.01 6.89
C GLU A 26 -45.20 16.74 6.14
N LYS A 27 -44.64 17.79 5.53
CA LYS A 27 -43.31 17.70 4.93
C LYS A 27 -42.34 17.22 6.02
N PRO A 28 -41.62 16.10 5.81
CA PRO A 28 -40.60 15.66 6.74
C PRO A 28 -39.64 16.81 7.00
N LYS A 29 -39.37 17.12 8.28
CA LYS A 29 -38.29 18.06 8.62
C LYS A 29 -37.01 17.55 7.96
N GLU A 30 -36.51 18.35 7.02
CA GLU A 30 -35.21 18.14 6.39
C GLU A 30 -34.16 18.06 7.50
N VAL A 31 -33.67 16.86 7.75
CA VAL A 31 -32.54 16.65 8.66
C VAL A 31 -31.33 17.24 7.95
N ALA A 32 -30.85 18.39 8.42
CA ALA A 32 -29.61 18.97 7.93
C ALA A 32 -28.49 17.95 8.12
N ILE A 33 -28.04 17.37 7.01
CA ILE A 33 -26.90 16.45 7.00
C ILE A 33 -25.69 17.31 7.30
N ALA A 34 -25.25 17.34 8.55
CA ALA A 34 -23.98 17.97 8.91
C ALA A 34 -22.89 17.35 8.02
N PRO A 35 -21.99 18.17 7.44
CA PRO A 35 -20.92 17.64 6.60
C PRO A 35 -20.12 16.63 7.43
N VAL A 36 -20.16 15.37 7.03
CA VAL A 36 -19.34 14.31 7.62
C VAL A 36 -17.90 14.76 7.47
N LYS A 37 -17.28 15.21 8.56
CA LYS A 37 -15.84 15.50 8.57
C LYS A 37 -15.15 14.24 8.08
N ALA A 38 -14.44 14.34 6.96
CA ALA A 38 -13.67 13.23 6.40
C ALA A 38 -12.80 12.63 7.51
N SER A 39 -13.15 11.42 7.93
CA SER A 39 -12.36 10.66 8.89
C SER A 39 -10.99 10.44 8.26
N LYS A 40 -9.94 10.99 8.86
CA LYS A 40 -8.56 10.74 8.40
C LYS A 40 -8.33 9.23 8.46
N ASN A 41 -7.86 8.62 7.37
CA ASN A 41 -7.55 7.19 7.34
C ASN A 41 -6.66 6.84 8.55
N PRO A 42 -7.11 5.95 9.46
CA PRO A 42 -6.34 5.59 10.65
C PRO A 42 -5.07 4.81 10.31
N PHE A 43 -4.97 4.25 9.10
CA PHE A 43 -3.84 3.48 8.62
C PHE A 43 -3.12 4.25 7.50
N PRO A 44 -1.95 4.85 7.78
CA PRO A 44 -1.24 5.69 6.79
C PRO A 44 -0.81 4.94 5.53
N PHE A 45 -0.72 3.61 5.61
CA PHE A 45 -0.37 2.74 4.50
C PHE A 45 -1.23 1.48 4.55
N TYR A 46 -1.78 1.12 3.39
CA TYR A 46 -2.45 -0.15 3.12
C TYR A 46 -2.09 -0.58 1.70
N LYS A 47 -1.71 -1.85 1.52
CA LYS A 47 -1.52 -2.45 0.20
C LYS A 47 -1.89 -3.92 0.24
N ASP A 48 -2.70 -4.34 -0.72
CA ASP A 48 -3.02 -5.75 -0.99
C ASP A 48 -2.13 -6.25 -2.14
N ILE A 49 -1.52 -7.42 -1.94
CA ILE A 49 -0.61 -8.06 -2.88
C ILE A 49 -1.12 -9.48 -3.12
N GLU A 50 -1.75 -9.69 -4.27
CA GLU A 50 -2.11 -11.02 -4.74
C GLU A 50 -0.89 -11.69 -5.38
N VAL A 51 -0.44 -12.81 -4.80
CA VAL A 51 0.72 -13.56 -5.31
C VAL A 51 0.27 -14.62 -6.33
N LYS A 52 -0.90 -15.21 -6.08
CA LYS A 52 -1.59 -16.14 -6.99
C LYS A 52 -3.07 -16.18 -6.60
N PRO A 53 -3.97 -16.71 -7.46
CA PRO A 53 -5.40 -16.72 -7.18
C PRO A 53 -5.73 -17.24 -5.77
N GLY A 54 -6.34 -16.36 -4.97
CA GLY A 54 -6.80 -16.66 -3.62
C GLY A 54 -5.73 -16.67 -2.53
N LEU A 55 -4.46 -16.35 -2.84
CA LEU A 55 -3.38 -16.11 -1.87
C LEU A 55 -2.96 -14.63 -1.92
N ASN A 56 -3.35 -13.90 -0.88
CA ASN A 56 -3.14 -12.48 -0.73
C ASN A 56 -2.27 -12.17 0.50
N PHE A 57 -1.49 -11.10 0.40
CA PHE A 57 -0.77 -10.50 1.51
C PHE A 57 -1.13 -9.02 1.62
N GLU A 58 -1.78 -8.64 2.71
CA GLU A 58 -2.12 -7.26 3.02
C GLU A 58 -1.12 -6.67 4.01
N ILE A 59 -0.58 -5.49 3.69
CA ILE A 59 0.36 -4.76 4.54
C ILE A 59 -0.36 -3.52 5.04
N ILE A 60 -0.61 -3.46 6.35
CA ILE A 60 -1.32 -2.37 7.00
C ILE A 60 -0.46 -1.73 8.07
N SER A 61 -0.27 -0.41 8.03
CA SER A 61 0.55 0.31 9.00
C SER A 61 -0.27 1.16 9.96
N TRP A 62 0.22 1.34 11.18
CA TRP A 62 -0.30 2.30 12.16
C TRP A 62 0.86 3.07 12.81
N GLY A 63 0.50 4.06 13.63
CA GLY A 63 1.43 4.98 14.27
C GLY A 63 1.20 6.41 13.79
N LYS A 64 1.50 7.39 14.66
CA LYS A 64 1.26 8.81 14.42
C LYS A 64 2.59 9.57 14.50
N GLY A 65 2.74 10.64 13.71
CA GLY A 65 3.93 11.51 13.73
C GLY A 65 4.62 11.64 12.37
N VAL A 66 5.40 12.71 12.20
CA VAL A 66 5.99 13.10 10.90
C VAL A 66 7.18 12.22 10.47
N ASP A 67 7.87 11.59 11.42
CA ASP A 67 9.03 10.73 11.17
C ASP A 67 8.71 9.23 11.45
N SER A 68 7.41 8.88 11.49
CA SER A 68 6.83 8.00 12.53
C SER A 68 7.56 6.69 12.82
N ILE A 69 7.88 6.53 14.11
CA ILE A 69 7.94 5.23 14.77
C ILE A 69 6.50 4.71 14.86
N GLY A 70 6.32 3.41 14.64
CA GLY A 70 5.01 2.78 14.68
C GLY A 70 5.15 1.29 14.44
N GLY A 71 4.10 0.69 13.89
CA GLY A 71 4.13 -0.70 13.48
C GLY A 71 3.41 -0.92 12.17
N TYR A 72 3.51 -2.15 11.69
CA TYR A 72 2.67 -2.67 10.62
C TYR A 72 2.39 -4.15 10.85
N GLN A 73 1.31 -4.62 10.23
CA GLN A 73 0.96 -6.03 10.18
C GLN A 73 1.11 -6.50 8.74
N ILE A 74 1.57 -7.73 8.61
CA ILE A 74 1.50 -8.52 7.40
C ILE A 74 0.36 -9.51 7.64
N LEU A 75 -0.65 -9.51 6.78
CA LEU A 75 -1.82 -10.37 6.90
C LEU A 75 -1.87 -11.26 5.66
N MET A 76 -1.67 -12.56 5.84
CA MET A 76 -1.79 -13.54 4.76
C MET A 76 -3.18 -14.18 4.78
N SER A 77 -3.80 -14.24 3.62
CA SER A 77 -5.08 -14.88 3.37
C SER A 77 -4.95 -15.89 2.24
N ASP A 78 -5.06 -17.18 2.55
CA ASP A 78 -5.27 -18.27 1.59
C ASP A 78 -6.74 -18.70 1.67
N SER A 79 -7.56 -18.03 0.86
CA SER A 79 -9.01 -18.24 0.80
C SER A 79 -9.39 -19.63 0.29
N ILE A 80 -8.55 -20.27 -0.52
CA ILE A 80 -8.80 -21.61 -1.07
C ILE A 80 -8.62 -22.66 0.02
N ARG A 81 -7.60 -22.49 0.87
CA ARG A 81 -7.28 -23.44 1.96
C ARG A 81 -7.89 -23.06 3.31
N ASN A 82 -8.64 -21.96 3.38
CA ASN A 82 -9.16 -21.40 4.63
C ASN A 82 -8.04 -21.20 5.67
N ASN A 83 -6.87 -20.71 5.22
CA ASN A 83 -5.67 -20.57 6.03
C ASN A 83 -5.26 -19.11 6.11
N TYR A 84 -5.16 -18.60 7.33
CA TYR A 84 -4.84 -17.20 7.60
C TYR A 84 -3.67 -17.11 8.58
N ARG A 85 -2.77 -16.17 8.34
CA ARG A 85 -1.59 -15.92 9.20
C ARG A 85 -1.37 -14.43 9.30
N SER A 86 -0.74 -14.01 10.39
CA SER A 86 -0.29 -12.63 10.53
C SER A 86 1.05 -12.54 11.23
N ALA A 87 1.78 -11.47 10.92
CA ALA A 87 2.95 -11.03 11.68
C ALA A 87 2.80 -9.55 12.03
N ALA A 88 3.26 -9.17 13.22
CA ALA A 88 3.32 -7.78 13.67
C ALA A 88 4.77 -7.35 13.77
N VAL A 89 5.08 -6.16 13.26
CA VAL A 89 6.46 -5.65 13.17
C VAL A 89 6.51 -4.18 13.58
N ASP A 90 7.43 -3.85 14.48
CA ASP A 90 7.76 -2.47 14.79
C ASP A 90 8.61 -1.85 13.67
N ARG A 91 8.35 -0.59 13.34
CA ARG A 91 9.06 0.15 12.29
C ARG A 91 9.58 1.49 12.77
N LYS A 92 10.68 1.92 12.14
CA LYS A 92 11.21 3.29 12.21
C LYS A 92 11.12 3.91 10.82
N GLY A 93 10.45 5.04 10.70
CA GLY A 93 10.13 5.63 9.40
C GLY A 93 8.83 5.07 8.82
N ILE A 94 8.31 5.72 7.79
CA ILE A 94 7.02 5.42 7.16
C ILE A 94 7.16 4.34 6.08
N ILE A 95 6.13 3.53 5.87
CA ILE A 95 6.09 2.63 4.70
C ILE A 95 5.75 3.47 3.47
N THR A 96 6.57 3.35 2.43
CA THR A 96 6.34 4.06 1.15
C THR A 96 5.82 3.13 0.07
N ASP A 97 6.19 1.85 0.11
CA ASP A 97 5.68 0.83 -0.80
C ASP A 97 5.88 -0.58 -0.23
N ALA A 98 5.19 -1.56 -0.81
CA ALA A 98 5.40 -2.98 -0.55
C ALA A 98 5.16 -3.82 -1.81
N TRP A 99 5.90 -4.90 -2.04
CA TRP A 99 5.69 -5.78 -3.20
C TRP A 99 6.13 -7.22 -2.90
N ASN A 100 5.64 -8.16 -3.71
CA ASN A 100 6.11 -9.54 -3.71
C ASN A 100 7.13 -9.77 -4.84
N MET A 101 8.21 -10.49 -4.59
CA MET A 101 9.17 -10.90 -5.63
C MET A 101 9.98 -12.12 -5.19
N ASP A 102 9.81 -13.24 -5.88
CA ASP A 102 10.62 -14.46 -5.67
C ASP A 102 12.02 -14.27 -6.29
N LEU A 103 13.01 -13.83 -5.50
CA LEU A 103 14.33 -13.49 -6.02
C LEU A 103 15.22 -14.72 -6.19
N ASP A 104 15.07 -15.73 -5.35
CA ASP A 104 15.89 -16.94 -5.42
C ASP A 104 15.21 -18.10 -6.19
N ASN A 105 13.99 -17.87 -6.68
CA ASN A 105 13.18 -18.78 -7.50
C ASN A 105 12.81 -20.09 -6.78
N ASP A 106 12.55 -20.01 -5.48
CA ASP A 106 12.13 -21.15 -4.68
C ASP A 106 10.59 -21.31 -4.60
N GLY A 107 9.84 -20.33 -5.11
CA GLY A 107 8.39 -20.31 -5.18
C GLY A 107 7.69 -19.87 -3.89
N ASN A 108 8.43 -19.55 -2.83
CA ASN A 108 7.87 -18.97 -1.62
C ASN A 108 7.59 -17.48 -1.84
N PRO A 109 6.46 -16.95 -1.33
CA PRO A 109 6.21 -15.51 -1.36
C PRO A 109 7.26 -14.75 -0.55
N GLU A 110 7.91 -13.77 -1.16
CA GLU A 110 8.84 -12.85 -0.50
C GLU A 110 8.30 -11.42 -0.56
N LEU A 111 8.00 -10.85 0.59
CA LEU A 111 7.47 -9.50 0.75
C LEU A 111 8.60 -8.51 1.05
N TYR A 112 8.71 -7.51 0.19
CA TYR A 112 9.62 -6.38 0.31
C TYR A 112 8.84 -5.16 0.76
N ILE A 113 9.14 -4.62 1.93
CA ILE A 113 8.42 -3.52 2.55
C ILE A 113 9.38 -2.34 2.69
N GLN A 114 9.19 -1.33 1.84
CA GLN A 114 10.08 -0.17 1.78
C GLN A 114 9.72 0.84 2.87
N LEU A 115 10.73 1.21 3.65
CA LEU A 115 10.65 2.21 4.70
C LEU A 115 11.40 3.48 4.29
N LEU A 116 10.89 4.64 4.71
CA LEU A 116 11.56 5.93 4.59
C LEU A 116 11.65 6.61 5.95
N SER A 117 12.88 6.87 6.40
CA SER A 117 13.19 7.56 7.64
C SER A 117 13.92 8.87 7.36
N LYS A 118 13.82 9.85 8.28
CA LYS A 118 14.49 11.17 8.16
C LYS A 118 14.24 11.88 6.82
N LYS A 119 13.10 11.58 6.16
CA LYS A 119 12.67 12.07 4.84
C LYS A 119 13.49 11.62 3.63
N ASN A 120 14.69 11.06 3.82
CA ASN A 120 15.56 10.66 2.72
C ASN A 120 16.33 9.35 2.94
N VAL A 121 16.26 8.69 4.09
CA VAL A 121 16.98 7.43 4.32
C VAL A 121 16.03 6.27 4.09
N SER A 122 16.21 5.55 2.99
CA SER A 122 15.40 4.36 2.69
C SER A 122 15.99 3.10 3.29
N ASP A 123 15.10 2.22 3.72
CA ASP A 123 15.39 0.89 4.23
C ASP A 123 14.41 -0.12 3.62
N LEU A 124 14.74 -1.41 3.70
CA LEU A 124 13.93 -2.48 3.13
C LEU A 124 13.81 -3.62 4.15
N ASN A 125 12.60 -3.83 4.64
CA ASN A 125 12.30 -5.01 5.43
C ASN A 125 11.85 -6.13 4.48
N VAL A 126 12.47 -7.31 4.60
CA VAL A 126 12.16 -8.47 3.74
C VAL A 126 11.64 -9.62 4.59
N PHE A 127 10.55 -10.24 4.15
CA PHE A 127 9.96 -11.42 4.79
C PHE A 127 9.66 -12.48 3.74
N GLU A 128 10.08 -13.71 3.97
CA GLU A 128 9.64 -14.87 3.21
C GLU A 128 8.52 -15.57 3.98
N TYR A 129 7.48 -15.99 3.28
CA TYR A 129 6.45 -16.86 3.84
C TYR A 129 6.69 -18.31 3.44
N ALA A 130 7.33 -19.08 4.33
CA ALA A 130 7.68 -20.47 4.10
C ALA A 130 7.38 -21.31 5.34
N GLY A 131 7.02 -22.59 5.15
CA GLY A 131 6.70 -23.48 6.27
C GLY A 131 5.47 -23.09 7.10
N GLY A 132 4.66 -22.13 6.61
CA GLY A 132 3.48 -21.64 7.32
C GLY A 132 3.72 -20.48 8.28
N ASP A 133 4.90 -19.85 8.21
CA ASP A 133 5.30 -18.72 9.05
C ASP A 133 6.03 -17.62 8.25
N PHE A 134 6.19 -16.44 8.83
CA PHE A 134 6.90 -15.31 8.26
C PHE A 134 8.35 -15.27 8.75
N ASN A 135 9.28 -15.64 7.89
CA ASN A 135 10.71 -15.60 8.15
C ASN A 135 11.28 -14.23 7.76
N LYS A 136 11.79 -13.47 8.73
CA LYS A 136 12.45 -12.20 8.43
C LYS A 136 13.83 -12.46 7.79
N ILE A 137 14.04 -11.93 6.60
CA ILE A 137 15.34 -11.96 5.92
C ILE A 137 16.09 -10.64 6.19
N SER A 138 17.35 -10.74 6.59
CA SER A 138 18.17 -9.57 6.86
C SER A 138 18.62 -8.90 5.55
N PHE A 139 18.09 -7.71 5.27
CA PHE A 139 18.53 -6.92 4.12
C PHE A 139 19.85 -6.20 4.43
N PRO A 140 20.86 -6.26 3.55
CA PRO A 140 22.19 -5.76 3.85
C PRO A 140 22.24 -4.23 3.78
N SER A 141 22.82 -3.63 4.82
CA SER A 141 23.16 -2.21 4.83
C SER A 141 24.30 -1.89 3.85
N LEU A 142 24.43 -0.62 3.47
CA LEU A 142 25.60 -0.14 2.73
C LEU A 142 26.89 -0.41 3.53
N ASN A 143 27.93 -0.91 2.87
CA ASN A 143 29.24 -1.08 3.48
C ASN A 143 29.98 0.26 3.62
N ASP A 144 31.12 0.29 4.33
CA ASP A 144 31.83 1.54 4.64
C ASP A 144 32.31 2.30 3.39
N LYS A 145 32.68 1.56 2.33
CA LYS A 145 33.07 2.18 1.05
C LYS A 145 31.86 2.81 0.34
N GLN A 146 30.70 2.19 0.42
CA GLN A 146 29.45 2.68 -0.18
C GLN A 146 28.85 3.85 0.61
N LYS A 147 29.06 3.87 1.94
CA LYS A 147 28.61 4.97 2.83
C LYS A 147 29.41 6.26 2.62
N LYS A 148 30.64 6.19 2.10
CA LYS A 148 31.46 7.39 1.87
C LYS A 148 30.79 8.31 0.86
N GLY A 149 30.37 9.48 1.30
CA GLY A 149 29.68 10.48 0.48
C GLY A 149 28.18 10.22 0.27
N TYR A 150 27.60 9.16 0.85
CA TYR A 150 26.18 8.83 0.74
C TYR A 150 25.28 9.93 1.34
N THR A 151 24.18 10.26 0.66
CA THR A 151 23.27 11.36 1.06
C THR A 151 21.80 10.97 1.19
N GLY A 152 21.47 9.68 1.15
CA GLY A 152 20.07 9.22 1.14
C GLY A 152 19.47 9.21 -0.26
N ASN A 153 18.15 9.34 -0.35
CA ASN A 153 17.32 9.35 -1.56
C ASN A 153 17.47 8.11 -2.43
N ASP A 154 17.62 6.97 -1.77
CA ASP A 154 17.74 5.68 -2.43
C ASP A 154 16.45 5.34 -3.17
N LYS A 155 16.62 4.65 -4.30
CA LYS A 155 15.53 4.11 -5.09
C LYS A 155 15.74 2.62 -5.25
N PHE A 156 14.80 1.84 -4.74
CA PHE A 156 14.71 0.42 -5.05
C PHE A 156 13.90 0.24 -6.33
N PHE A 157 14.37 -0.62 -7.22
CA PHE A 157 13.66 -0.92 -8.46
C PHE A 157 14.01 -2.32 -8.96
N ILE A 158 13.08 -2.89 -9.71
CA ILE A 158 13.21 -4.22 -10.31
C ILE A 158 13.55 -4.04 -11.78
N LYS A 159 14.56 -4.77 -12.26
CA LYS A 159 14.90 -4.81 -13.68
C LYS A 159 15.32 -6.23 -14.05
N ASN A 160 14.67 -6.81 -15.06
CA ASN A 160 14.95 -8.18 -15.53
C ASN A 160 14.88 -9.25 -14.42
N GLY A 161 13.97 -9.09 -13.45
CA GLY A 161 13.83 -10.00 -12.31
C GLY A 161 14.85 -9.80 -11.19
N ASP A 162 15.81 -8.88 -11.34
CA ASP A 162 16.79 -8.55 -10.32
C ASP A 162 16.36 -7.30 -9.51
N LEU A 163 16.68 -7.29 -8.22
CA LEU A 163 16.52 -6.13 -7.34
C LEU A 163 17.73 -5.21 -7.42
N PHE A 164 17.49 -3.92 -7.61
CA PHE A 164 18.51 -2.88 -7.59
C PHE A 164 18.21 -1.80 -6.56
N ARG A 165 19.27 -1.15 -6.06
CA ARG A 165 19.21 0.09 -5.27
C ARG A 165 20.14 1.11 -5.90
N SER A 166 19.61 2.23 -6.35
CA SER A 166 20.41 3.39 -6.76
C SER A 166 20.39 4.47 -5.69
N PHE A 167 21.51 5.14 -5.45
CA PHE A 167 21.58 6.27 -4.52
C PHE A 167 22.66 7.30 -4.91
N PRO A 168 22.43 8.59 -4.63
CA PRO A 168 23.41 9.65 -4.80
C PRO A 168 24.57 9.54 -3.80
N VAL A 169 25.76 9.86 -4.29
CA VAL A 169 27.02 9.94 -3.53
C VAL A 169 27.75 11.22 -3.93
N LYS A 170 28.19 12.00 -2.96
CA LYS A 170 29.07 13.15 -3.19
C LYS A 170 30.46 12.68 -3.62
N ASP A 171 30.97 13.27 -4.69
CA ASP A 171 32.31 12.97 -5.17
C ASP A 171 33.36 13.41 -4.12
N THR A 172 34.38 12.57 -3.92
CA THR A 172 35.41 12.81 -2.91
C THR A 172 36.46 13.84 -3.34
N ALA A 173 36.62 14.05 -4.65
CA ALA A 173 37.51 15.06 -5.22
C ALA A 173 36.79 16.40 -5.41
N ASP A 174 35.49 16.38 -5.68
CA ASP A 174 34.67 17.59 -5.82
C ASP A 174 33.32 17.47 -5.10
N SER A 175 33.22 18.07 -3.90
CA SER A 175 32.02 18.00 -3.08
C SER A 175 30.77 18.69 -3.67
N THR A 176 30.92 19.46 -4.75
CA THR A 176 29.80 20.05 -5.50
C THR A 176 29.18 19.05 -6.48
N LYS A 177 29.91 18.00 -6.85
CA LYS A 177 29.48 16.97 -7.78
C LYS A 177 28.81 15.80 -7.05
N THR A 178 27.65 15.38 -7.55
CA THR A 178 26.94 14.18 -7.09
C THR A 178 26.92 13.14 -8.20
N VAL A 179 27.36 11.93 -7.88
CA VAL A 179 27.31 10.76 -8.77
C VAL A 179 26.29 9.77 -8.25
N THR A 180 25.65 9.00 -9.15
CA THR A 180 24.73 7.94 -8.75
C THR A 180 25.47 6.61 -8.73
N LYS A 181 25.39 5.88 -7.61
CA LYS A 181 25.82 4.49 -7.53
C LYS A 181 24.61 3.58 -7.60
N THR A 182 24.81 2.39 -8.18
CA THR A 182 23.77 1.36 -8.29
C THR A 182 24.30 0.03 -7.79
N LEU A 183 23.57 -0.60 -6.88
CA LEU A 183 23.84 -1.95 -6.39
C LEU A 183 22.78 -2.90 -6.96
N GLN A 184 23.23 -4.05 -7.44
CA GLN A 184 22.39 -5.22 -7.69
C GLN A 184 22.42 -6.12 -6.46
N TYR A 185 21.26 -6.62 -6.05
CA TYR A 185 21.12 -7.60 -4.98
C TYR A 185 20.78 -8.96 -5.58
N ARG A 186 21.34 -10.01 -4.98
CA ARG A 186 20.94 -11.38 -5.21
C ARG A 186 20.56 -12.02 -3.88
N LEU A 187 19.51 -12.82 -3.89
CA LEU A 187 19.11 -13.68 -2.79
C LEU A 187 19.50 -15.12 -3.12
N SER A 188 19.88 -15.89 -2.10
CA SER A 188 20.21 -17.32 -2.21
C SER A 188 19.86 -17.97 -0.88
N GLY A 189 18.68 -18.59 -0.80
CA GLY A 189 18.05 -18.87 0.49
C GLY A 189 17.92 -17.58 1.29
N ASN A 190 18.12 -17.62 2.60
CA ASN A 190 17.90 -16.45 3.46
C ASN A 190 19.09 -15.46 3.55
N SER A 191 19.93 -15.37 2.52
CA SER A 191 21.14 -14.54 2.51
C SER A 191 21.27 -13.68 1.27
N PHE A 192 21.31 -12.36 1.48
CA PHE A 192 21.56 -11.39 0.42
C PHE A 192 23.05 -11.19 0.16
N SER A 193 23.39 -11.01 -1.11
CA SER A 193 24.66 -10.44 -1.57
C SER A 193 24.42 -9.19 -2.40
N ALA A 194 25.38 -8.27 -2.43
CA ALA A 194 25.27 -7.02 -3.16
C ALA A 194 26.54 -6.74 -3.98
N SER A 195 26.37 -6.36 -5.25
CA SER A 195 27.45 -5.99 -6.16
C SER A 195 27.18 -4.62 -6.80
N GLU A 196 28.19 -3.76 -6.84
CA GLU A 196 28.09 -2.46 -7.52
C GLU A 196 28.12 -2.66 -9.04
N VAL A 197 27.11 -2.12 -9.72
CA VAL A 197 26.99 -2.16 -11.17
C VAL A 197 27.54 -0.86 -11.72
N LYS A 198 28.58 -0.96 -12.54
CA LYS A 198 29.09 0.21 -13.27
C LYS A 198 27.99 0.66 -14.25
N PRO A 199 27.79 1.97 -14.44
CA PRO A 199 26.99 2.44 -15.56
C PRO A 199 27.52 1.74 -16.81
N ALA A 200 26.64 1.10 -17.58
CA ALA A 200 27.03 0.69 -18.91
C ALA A 200 27.53 1.95 -19.61
N GLU A 201 28.77 1.96 -20.09
CA GLU A 201 29.15 2.89 -21.13
C GLU A 201 28.12 2.65 -22.23
N GLU A 202 27.25 3.64 -22.50
CA GLU A 202 26.42 3.59 -23.69
C GLU A 202 27.36 3.27 -24.85
N ASP A 203 27.12 2.14 -25.51
CA ASP A 203 27.81 1.72 -26.73
C ASP A 203 27.69 2.85 -27.76
N THR A 204 28.64 3.77 -27.74
CA THR A 204 28.91 4.76 -28.78
C THR A 204 29.64 4.09 -29.94
N LYS A 205 29.09 2.95 -30.38
CA LYS A 205 29.47 2.25 -31.61
C LYS A 205 28.24 1.96 -32.47
N ALA A 206 27.55 3.03 -32.86
CA ALA A 206 26.70 3.09 -34.04
C ALA A 206 26.64 4.58 -34.44
N LYS A 207 27.14 5.08 -35.56
CA LYS A 207 27.51 4.53 -36.86
C LYS A 207 28.66 5.38 -37.41
N LYS A 208 29.65 4.75 -38.01
CA LYS A 208 30.55 5.38 -38.99
C LYS A 208 30.15 4.88 -40.37
#